data_AF-A0A9P0FFK1-F1
#
_entry.id   AF-A0A9P0FFK1-F1
#
_cell.length_a   1.000
_cell.length_b   1.000
_cell.length_c   1.000
_cell.angle_alpha   90.00
_cell.angle_beta   90.00
_cell.angle_gamma   90.00
#
_symmetry.space_group_name_H-M   'P 1'
#
loop_
_entity.id
_entity.type
_entity.pdbx_description
1 polymer ?
#
loop_
_entity_poly.entity_id
_entity_poly.type
_entity_poly.pdbx_seq_one_letter_code
_entity_poly.pdbx_strand_id
1 'polypeptide(L)'
;MAPSDDKSESAVCKNPCKRCKNIPVTGGVVCINCGNSMHPSCAKKLTHVKFTNENSIICCERELDISFASATSNDENDSTVLTNMDSKDLEIKYLKKLNAQFQLSDQLLQYKKIPIAPSTGQKPNRINDATLKANTLVRSETKQPIDKRQHQNGGLINKTNQQPIKFTPKVVADAINKANLLQKPLNGDIVPQTSDSTKDSSDWKTINRKSHGRPKTVPIIGTAADSMSKLCPDTTVDQLTNFLCPKFPEVTCELLNSRNPRIYSSFKITIKKDQLENAMESSTWPAHTRVARFFHPRRQPQPLS
;
A
#
# COMPACT_ATOMS: atom_id res chain seq x y z
N MET A 1 9.54 -34.70 48.10
CA MET A 1 9.37 -33.77 46.96
C MET A 1 10.66 -32.99 46.86
N ALA A 2 11.50 -33.30 45.86
CA ALA A 2 12.79 -32.65 45.66
C ALA A 2 12.61 -31.41 44.75
N PRO A 3 13.32 -30.29 45.00
CA PRO A 3 13.29 -29.13 44.13
C PRO A 3 14.09 -29.42 42.85
N SER A 4 13.44 -29.22 41.69
CA SER A 4 14.09 -29.32 40.39
C SER A 4 14.92 -28.06 40.16
N ASP A 5 16.24 -28.19 40.20
CA ASP A 5 17.18 -27.13 39.81
C ASP A 5 17.17 -26.97 38.28
N ASP A 6 16.37 -26.04 37.78
CA ASP A 6 16.46 -25.55 36.40
C ASP A 6 17.73 -24.70 36.24
N LYS A 7 18.86 -25.38 35.99
CA LYS A 7 20.08 -24.75 35.47
C LYS A 7 19.80 -24.19 34.07
N SER A 8 19.37 -22.93 34.03
CA SER A 8 19.33 -22.13 32.81
C SER A 8 20.77 -21.88 32.34
N GLU A 9 21.23 -22.68 31.38
CA GLU A 9 22.48 -22.43 30.68
C GLU A 9 22.42 -21.04 30.03
N SER A 10 23.25 -20.13 30.56
CA SER A 10 23.33 -18.76 30.08
C SER A 10 23.88 -18.77 28.64
N ALA A 11 23.00 -18.47 27.69
CA ALA A 11 23.35 -18.41 26.28
C ALA A 11 24.46 -17.38 26.05
N VAL A 12 25.68 -17.87 25.80
CA VAL A 12 26.84 -17.05 25.49
C VAL A 12 26.61 -16.32 24.17
N CYS A 13 26.48 -14.99 24.25
CA CYS A 13 26.25 -14.14 23.09
C CYS A 13 27.51 -14.06 22.21
N LYS A 14 27.49 -14.73 21.05
CA LYS A 14 28.62 -14.71 20.09
C LYS A 14 28.69 -13.43 19.23
N ASN A 15 27.67 -12.59 19.27
CA ASN A 15 27.57 -11.42 18.41
C ASN A 15 28.35 -10.22 18.99
N PRO A 16 29.06 -9.43 18.15
CA PRO A 16 29.74 -8.22 18.60
C PRO A 16 28.73 -7.13 18.98
N CYS A 17 29.09 -6.32 19.97
CA CYS A 17 28.24 -5.23 20.45
C CYS A 17 27.96 -4.23 19.32
N LYS A 18 26.68 -3.94 19.07
CA LYS A 18 26.24 -3.00 18.02
C LYS A 18 26.91 -1.61 18.10
N ARG A 19 27.30 -1.15 19.29
CA ARG A 19 27.90 0.18 19.52
C ARG A 19 29.43 0.18 19.39
N CYS A 20 30.11 -0.63 20.19
CA CYS A 20 31.58 -0.61 20.26
C CYS A 20 32.26 -1.69 19.40
N LYS A 21 31.49 -2.57 18.75
CA LYS A 21 31.96 -3.69 17.91
C LYS A 21 32.77 -4.77 18.62
N ASN A 22 33.01 -4.64 19.92
CA ASN A 22 33.68 -5.68 20.73
C ASN A 22 32.67 -6.74 21.22
N ILE A 23 33.13 -7.98 21.38
CA ILE A 23 32.31 -9.09 21.87
C ILE A 23 32.06 -8.93 23.38
N PRO A 24 30.79 -8.94 23.84
CA PRO A 24 30.48 -8.88 25.26
C PRO A 24 30.91 -10.17 25.97
N VAL A 25 31.94 -10.06 26.81
CA VAL A 25 32.59 -11.20 27.47
C VAL A 25 31.73 -11.79 28.59
N THR A 26 30.93 -10.97 29.29
CA THR A 26 30.11 -11.41 30.43
C THR A 26 28.84 -10.57 30.52
N GLY A 27 27.66 -11.21 30.51
CA GLY A 27 26.38 -10.52 30.75
C GLY A 27 25.98 -9.50 29.67
N GLY A 28 26.10 -9.86 28.40
CA GLY A 28 25.57 -9.04 27.31
C GLY A 28 24.04 -8.97 27.37
N VAL A 29 23.47 -7.79 27.11
CA VAL A 29 22.02 -7.63 26.94
C VAL A 29 21.66 -7.84 25.48
N VAL A 30 20.59 -8.59 25.21
CA VAL A 30 20.13 -8.88 23.83
C VAL A 30 18.86 -8.11 23.52
N CYS A 31 18.80 -7.53 22.32
CA CYS A 31 17.59 -6.88 21.85
C CYS A 31 16.53 -7.91 21.49
N ILE A 32 15.35 -7.83 22.11
CA ILE A 32 14.23 -8.75 21.86
C ILE A 32 13.79 -8.70 20.39
N ASN A 33 13.83 -7.53 19.76
CA ASN A 33 13.30 -7.33 18.40
C ASN A 33 14.30 -7.69 17.29
N CYS A 34 15.61 -7.51 17.49
CA CYS A 34 16.60 -7.71 16.43
C CYS A 34 17.72 -8.70 16.78
N GLY A 35 17.75 -9.26 17.98
CA GLY A 35 18.76 -10.23 18.42
C GLY A 35 20.18 -9.65 18.55
N ASN A 36 20.37 -8.35 18.37
CA ASN A 36 21.68 -7.72 18.54
C ASN A 36 22.06 -7.70 20.02
N SER A 37 23.31 -8.07 20.32
CA SER A 37 23.89 -8.00 21.65
C SER A 37 24.52 -6.63 21.91
N MET A 38 24.50 -6.20 23.17
CA MET A 38 25.16 -4.97 23.62
C MET A 38 25.77 -5.15 25.01
N HIS A 39 26.85 -4.43 25.29
CA HIS A 39 27.30 -4.26 26.67
C HIS A 39 26.27 -3.43 27.44
N PRO A 40 25.97 -3.75 28.72
CA PRO A 40 25.10 -2.93 29.55
C PRO A 40 25.53 -1.45 29.59
N SER A 41 26.85 -1.20 29.67
CA SER A 41 27.43 0.15 29.64
C SER A 41 27.25 0.86 28.29
N CYS A 42 27.27 0.11 27.18
CA CYS A 42 27.02 0.65 25.84
C CYS A 42 25.53 0.96 25.61
N ALA A 43 24.64 0.12 26.14
CA ALA A 43 23.19 0.28 26.06
C ALA A 43 22.71 1.49 26.89
N LYS A 44 23.23 1.68 28.11
CA LYS A 44 22.90 2.85 28.96
C LYS A 44 23.24 4.20 28.33
N LYS A 45 24.22 4.24 27.41
CA LYS A 45 24.62 5.46 26.68
C LYS A 45 23.74 5.75 25.45
N LEU A 46 22.77 4.89 25.13
CA LEU A 46 21.85 5.11 24.00
C LEU A 46 20.50 5.60 24.55
N THR A 47 20.06 6.76 24.08
CA THR A 47 18.83 7.42 24.54
C THR A 47 17.55 6.68 24.11
N HIS A 48 17.61 5.89 23.04
CA HIS A 48 16.49 5.16 22.44
C HIS A 48 16.44 3.68 22.83
N VAL A 49 17.19 3.27 23.86
CA VAL A 49 17.20 1.88 24.33
C VAL A 49 16.47 1.77 25.66
N LYS A 50 15.40 0.98 25.68
CA LYS A 50 14.66 0.65 26.90
C LYS A 50 15.14 -0.69 27.44
N PHE A 51 15.42 -0.76 28.74
CA PHE A 51 15.75 -2.01 29.42
C PHE A 51 14.46 -2.68 29.88
N THR A 52 14.24 -3.92 29.43
CA THR A 52 13.04 -4.69 29.79
C THR A 52 13.32 -5.66 30.94
N ASN A 53 14.50 -6.30 30.94
CA ASN A 53 15.00 -7.14 32.03
C ASN A 53 16.52 -6.95 32.19
N GLU A 54 17.13 -7.61 33.17
CA GLU A 54 18.59 -7.57 33.40
C GLU A 54 19.40 -7.99 32.17
N ASN A 55 18.87 -8.93 31.36
CA ASN A 55 19.55 -9.49 30.18
C ASN A 55 18.88 -9.12 28.84
N SER A 56 17.82 -8.31 28.84
CA SER A 56 17.06 -8.00 27.61
C SER A 56 16.71 -6.53 27.46
N ILE A 57 16.90 -6.00 26.25
CA ILE A 57 16.62 -4.61 25.89
C ILE A 57 15.72 -4.52 24.67
N ILE A 58 15.17 -3.34 24.40
CA ILE A 58 14.52 -2.97 23.14
C ILE A 58 15.33 -1.82 22.53
N CYS A 59 16.13 -2.12 21.49
CA CYS A 59 16.97 -1.14 20.78
C CYS A 59 16.43 -0.77 19.38
N CYS A 60 15.30 -1.34 18.99
CA CYS A 60 14.70 -1.20 17.67
C CYS A 60 13.28 -0.65 17.75
N GLU A 61 12.97 0.12 18.80
CA GLU A 61 11.75 0.91 18.82
C GLU A 61 11.86 1.90 17.66
N ARG A 62 11.25 1.55 16.52
CA ARG A 62 10.96 2.52 15.49
C ARG A 62 10.07 3.53 16.20
N GLU A 63 10.41 4.81 16.12
CA GLU A 63 9.46 5.90 16.37
C GLU A 63 8.26 5.72 15.42
N LEU A 64 7.36 4.81 15.74
CA LEU A 64 6.12 4.59 15.01
C LEU A 64 4.90 5.05 15.80
N ASP A 65 5.05 5.41 17.08
CA ASP A 65 3.98 6.05 17.83
C ASP A 65 4.57 7.06 18.83
N ILE A 66 4.72 8.31 18.37
CA ILE A 66 4.35 9.43 19.25
C ILE A 66 2.94 9.80 18.81
N SER A 67 2.00 9.03 19.33
CA SER A 67 0.63 9.44 19.51
C SER A 67 0.61 10.83 20.14
N PHE A 68 -0.01 11.74 19.40
CA PHE A 68 -0.51 13.05 19.75
C PHE A 68 -1.53 12.95 20.90
N ALA A 69 -1.09 12.55 22.08
CA ALA A 69 -1.93 12.50 23.27
C ALA A 69 -1.10 12.80 24.53
N SER A 70 -1.37 13.99 25.06
CA SER A 70 -1.23 14.37 26.47
C SER A 70 0.16 14.76 26.98
N ALA A 71 0.38 16.07 27.06
CA ALA A 71 1.15 16.67 28.15
C ALA A 71 0.52 18.01 28.55
N THR A 72 -0.54 17.94 29.35
CA THR A 72 -0.73 18.89 30.45
C THR A 72 0.22 18.47 31.57
N SER A 73 1.29 19.22 31.78
CA SER A 73 1.75 19.67 33.10
C SER A 73 3.15 20.26 32.98
N ASN A 74 3.22 21.52 33.41
CA ASN A 74 4.37 22.34 33.75
C ASN A 74 5.64 21.56 34.12
N ASP A 75 6.74 21.83 33.41
CA ASP A 75 8.03 22.05 34.03
C ASP A 75 8.88 22.94 33.11
N GLU A 76 9.26 24.10 33.64
CA GLU A 76 10.18 25.04 33.02
C GLU A 76 11.61 24.54 33.20
N ASN A 77 12.24 24.03 32.13
CA ASN A 77 13.56 24.50 31.71
C ASN A 77 14.08 23.76 30.46
N ASP A 78 14.68 24.55 29.59
CA ASP A 78 15.71 24.15 28.62
C ASP A 78 15.28 23.26 27.43
N SER A 79 14.53 23.86 26.50
CA SER A 79 14.40 23.32 25.14
C SER A 79 14.21 24.44 24.13
N THR A 80 15.28 25.20 23.90
CA THR A 80 15.36 26.07 22.73
C THR A 80 16.04 25.32 21.58
N VAL A 81 15.53 25.52 20.35
CA VAL A 81 16.08 25.05 19.06
C VAL A 81 15.58 23.69 18.53
N LEU A 82 14.27 23.47 18.37
CA LEU A 82 13.76 22.51 17.36
C LEU A 82 12.41 22.87 16.70
N THR A 83 11.82 24.04 16.97
CA THR A 83 10.41 24.30 16.61
C THR A 83 10.15 24.93 15.24
N ASN A 84 11.15 25.15 14.39
CA ASN A 84 10.95 25.75 13.06
C ASN A 84 11.60 24.96 11.92
N MET A 85 11.38 23.64 11.86
CA MET A 85 11.46 22.98 10.54
C MET A 85 10.12 23.23 9.85
N ASP A 86 10.16 23.95 8.73
CA ASP A 86 8.98 24.19 7.90
C ASP A 86 8.28 22.86 7.62
N SER A 87 6.95 22.84 7.71
CA SER A 87 6.12 21.64 7.46
C SER A 87 6.51 20.89 6.17
N LYS A 88 6.98 21.63 5.15
CA LYS A 88 7.50 21.10 3.90
C LYS A 88 8.78 20.27 4.05
N ASP A 89 9.66 20.64 4.96
CA ASP A 89 10.90 19.88 5.19
C ASP A 89 10.64 18.55 5.88
N LEU A 90 9.65 18.50 6.78
CA LEU A 90 9.17 17.25 7.36
C LEU A 90 8.54 16.35 6.29
N GLU A 91 7.71 16.91 5.41
CA GLU A 91 7.13 16.19 4.28
C GLU A 91 8.21 15.67 3.31
N ILE A 92 9.19 16.50 2.95
CA ILE A 92 10.32 16.10 2.09
C ILE A 92 11.13 14.99 2.74
N LYS A 93 11.40 15.07 4.04
CA LYS A 93 12.14 14.05 4.80
C LYS A 93 11.36 12.74 4.85
N TYR A 94 10.05 12.80 5.03
CA TYR A 94 9.16 11.64 5.00
C TYR A 94 9.12 10.98 3.62
N LEU A 95 8.96 11.76 2.54
CA LEU A 95 8.94 11.24 1.17
C LEU A 95 10.27 10.61 0.77
N LYS A 96 11.40 11.19 1.19
CA LYS A 96 12.73 10.59 0.98
C LYS A 96 12.86 9.23 1.68
N LYS A 97 12.33 9.10 2.89
CA LYS A 97 12.33 7.85 3.66
C LYS A 97 11.50 6.76 2.96
N LEU A 98 10.30 7.10 2.48
CA LEU A 98 9.46 6.18 1.71
C LEU A 98 10.16 5.71 0.43
N ASN A 99 10.79 6.62 -0.30
CA ASN A 99 11.47 6.29 -1.55
C ASN A 99 12.65 5.33 -1.32
N ALA A 100 13.44 5.55 -0.25
CA ALA A 100 14.51 4.63 0.14
C ALA A 100 13.97 3.23 0.49
N GLN A 101 12.80 3.15 1.13
CA GLN A 101 12.16 1.87 1.44
C GLN A 101 11.70 1.12 0.18
N PHE A 102 11.16 1.83 -0.81
CA PHE A 102 10.81 1.23 -2.11
C PHE A 102 12.03 0.71 -2.87
N GLN A 103 13.14 1.45 -2.89
CA GLN A 103 14.38 1.00 -3.53
C GLN A 103 14.93 -0.30 -2.91
N LEU A 104 14.81 -0.45 -1.58
CA LEU A 104 15.22 -1.66 -0.88
C LEU A 104 14.34 -2.86 -1.25
N SER A 105 13.03 -2.65 -1.43
CA SER A 105 12.11 -3.69 -1.90
C SER A 105 12.44 -4.16 -3.32
N ASP A 106 12.79 -3.24 -4.22
CA ASP A 106 13.18 -3.59 -5.60
C ASP A 106 14.47 -4.41 -5.65
N GLN A 107 15.45 -4.12 -4.78
CA GLN A 107 16.66 -4.95 -4.67
C GLN A 107 16.32 -6.38 -4.23
N LEU A 108 15.44 -6.55 -3.23
CA LEU A 108 15.02 -7.88 -2.77
C LEU A 108 14.31 -8.69 -3.86
N LEU A 109 13.53 -8.03 -4.72
CA LEU A 109 12.90 -8.66 -5.88
C LEU A 109 13.92 -9.12 -6.94
N GLN A 110 15.05 -8.42 -7.08
CA GLN A 110 16.13 -8.85 -7.96
C GLN A 110 16.86 -10.09 -7.42
N TYR A 111 17.09 -10.17 -6.11
CA TYR A 111 17.73 -11.36 -5.50
C TYR A 111 16.88 -12.63 -5.62
N LYS A 112 15.55 -12.53 -5.72
CA LYS A 112 14.67 -13.68 -5.96
C LYS A 112 14.73 -14.23 -7.40
N LYS A 113 15.37 -13.54 -8.33
CA LYS A 113 15.50 -13.98 -9.73
C LYS A 113 16.79 -14.72 -10.04
N ILE A 114 17.60 -15.07 -9.03
CA ILE A 114 18.77 -15.92 -9.27
C ILE A 114 18.27 -17.28 -9.78
N PRO A 115 18.60 -17.65 -11.04
CA PRO A 115 18.19 -18.93 -11.58
C PRO A 115 18.86 -20.03 -10.76
N ILE A 116 18.04 -20.90 -10.16
CA ILE A 116 18.51 -22.14 -9.54
C ILE A 116 19.14 -22.93 -10.67
N ALA A 117 20.48 -22.94 -10.72
CA ALA A 117 21.21 -23.76 -11.67
C ALA A 117 20.71 -25.20 -11.52
N PRO A 118 20.31 -25.89 -12.62
CA PRO A 118 19.89 -27.27 -12.54
C PRO A 118 21.04 -28.07 -11.93
N SER A 119 20.80 -28.65 -10.76
CA SER A 119 21.75 -29.54 -10.12
C SER A 119 22.01 -30.69 -11.09
N THR A 120 23.20 -30.70 -11.65
CA THR A 120 23.69 -31.78 -12.48
C THR A 120 23.67 -33.04 -11.62
N GLY A 121 22.81 -33.98 -12.02
CA GLY A 121 22.52 -35.19 -11.27
C GLY A 121 23.78 -35.98 -10.93
N GLN A 122 24.16 -35.95 -9.65
CA GLN A 122 24.96 -37.01 -9.08
C GLN A 122 24.08 -38.25 -8.97
N LYS A 123 24.43 -39.25 -9.78
CA LYS A 123 23.80 -40.57 -9.81
C LYS A 123 23.85 -41.18 -8.41
N PRO A 124 22.73 -41.69 -7.86
CA PRO A 124 22.77 -42.44 -6.62
C PRO A 124 23.60 -43.71 -6.84
N ASN A 125 24.58 -43.89 -5.97
CA ASN A 125 25.45 -45.06 -5.95
C ASN A 125 24.58 -46.30 -5.70
N ARG A 126 24.55 -47.20 -6.68
CA ARG A 126 23.89 -48.51 -6.62
C ARG A 126 24.56 -49.33 -5.51
N ILE A 127 23.84 -49.57 -4.42
CA ILE A 127 24.12 -50.69 -3.53
C ILE A 127 23.35 -51.87 -4.12
N ASN A 128 24.09 -52.89 -4.53
CA ASN A 128 23.54 -54.18 -4.91
C ASN A 128 23.09 -54.88 -3.62
N ASP A 129 21.82 -55.27 -3.54
CA ASP A 129 21.54 -56.53 -2.85
C ASP A 129 20.32 -57.23 -3.42
N ALA A 130 20.49 -58.54 -3.50
CA ALA A 130 19.67 -59.45 -4.27
C ALA A 130 18.48 -59.97 -3.45
N THR A 131 17.60 -60.65 -4.19
CA THR A 131 16.86 -61.87 -3.78
C THR A 131 15.35 -61.71 -3.55
N LEU A 132 14.65 -62.75 -4.04
CA LEU A 132 13.22 -63.14 -3.91
C LEU A 132 12.30 -62.52 -4.98
N LYS A 133 12.16 -63.14 -6.17
CA LYS A 133 11.41 -64.37 -6.53
C LYS A 133 9.91 -64.36 -6.16
N ALA A 134 9.13 -64.19 -7.23
CA ALA A 134 8.04 -65.07 -7.70
C ALA A 134 6.60 -64.91 -7.17
N ASN A 135 5.70 -65.01 -8.16
CA ASN A 135 4.26 -65.32 -8.14
C ASN A 135 3.35 -64.15 -7.70
N THR A 136 2.28 -63.80 -8.40
CA THR A 136 1.22 -64.70 -8.85
C THR A 136 0.35 -64.02 -9.92
N LEU A 137 -0.02 -64.80 -10.91
CA LEU A 137 -1.00 -64.53 -11.96
C LEU A 137 -2.42 -64.69 -11.40
N VAL A 138 -3.25 -63.64 -11.33
CA VAL A 138 -4.72 -63.78 -11.30
C VAL A 138 -5.41 -62.67 -12.10
N ARG A 139 -6.14 -63.17 -13.10
CA ARG A 139 -7.18 -62.60 -13.96
C ARG A 139 -8.43 -62.22 -13.16
N SER A 140 -9.04 -61.07 -13.44
CA SER A 140 -10.44 -60.98 -13.93
C SER A 140 -11.04 -59.57 -13.81
N GLU A 141 -11.81 -59.24 -14.85
CA GLU A 141 -12.65 -58.07 -15.06
C GLU A 141 -13.66 -57.83 -13.92
N THR A 142 -14.01 -56.58 -13.64
CA THR A 142 -15.40 -56.21 -13.33
C THR A 142 -15.64 -54.73 -13.65
N LYS A 143 -16.45 -54.47 -14.68
CA LYS A 143 -17.15 -53.21 -14.92
C LYS A 143 -18.17 -53.02 -13.79
N GLN A 144 -18.38 -51.79 -13.29
CA GLN A 144 -19.71 -51.19 -13.16
C GLN A 144 -19.62 -49.65 -12.96
N PRO A 145 -20.60 -48.89 -13.48
CA PRO A 145 -20.77 -47.44 -13.28
C PRO A 145 -21.65 -47.16 -12.04
N ILE A 146 -22.15 -45.91 -11.87
CA ILE A 146 -23.09 -45.39 -10.83
C ILE A 146 -22.31 -44.53 -9.78
N ASP A 147 -22.67 -43.29 -9.38
CA ASP A 147 -23.93 -42.56 -9.45
C ASP A 147 -23.75 -41.04 -9.48
N LYS A 148 -24.75 -40.37 -10.05
CA LYS A 148 -24.99 -38.93 -9.90
C LYS A 148 -25.77 -38.72 -8.60
N ARG A 149 -25.25 -37.92 -7.66
CA ARG A 149 -26.07 -37.36 -6.57
C ARG A 149 -26.25 -35.86 -6.75
N GLN A 150 -27.43 -35.51 -7.24
CA GLN A 150 -28.07 -34.22 -7.01
C GLN A 150 -28.38 -34.10 -5.52
N HIS A 151 -27.87 -33.05 -4.87
CA HIS A 151 -28.44 -32.55 -3.62
C HIS A 151 -29.14 -31.23 -3.92
N GLN A 152 -30.47 -31.31 -4.00
CA GLN A 152 -31.34 -30.18 -3.69
C GLN A 152 -31.51 -30.15 -2.17
N ASN A 153 -31.21 -29.03 -1.55
CA ASN A 153 -31.75 -28.69 -0.23
C ASN A 153 -32.16 -27.22 -0.27
N GLY A 154 -33.47 -27.03 -0.20
CA GLY A 154 -34.09 -25.74 0.03
C GLY A 154 -34.20 -25.39 1.51
N GLY A 155 -34.56 -24.14 1.75
CA GLY A 155 -35.12 -23.63 3.00
C GLY A 155 -34.07 -23.08 3.99
N LEU A 156 -34.05 -21.77 4.24
CA LEU A 156 -35.00 -21.12 5.14
C LEU A 156 -34.87 -19.60 5.06
N ILE A 157 -35.99 -18.97 5.40
CA ILE A 157 -36.33 -17.56 5.26
C ILE A 157 -36.02 -16.90 6.60
N ASN A 158 -35.20 -15.84 6.63
CA ASN A 158 -35.16 -14.92 7.76
C ASN A 158 -35.53 -13.52 7.27
N LYS A 159 -36.82 -13.19 7.44
CA LYS A 159 -37.37 -11.84 7.32
C LYS A 159 -36.96 -11.06 8.56
N THR A 160 -35.95 -10.20 8.45
CA THR A 160 -35.69 -9.18 9.47
C THR A 160 -36.43 -7.91 9.08
N ASN A 161 -37.45 -7.62 9.88
CA ASN A 161 -38.34 -6.48 9.79
C ASN A 161 -37.56 -5.20 10.18
N GLN A 162 -37.18 -4.37 9.20
CA GLN A 162 -36.75 -3.01 9.45
C GLN A 162 -37.74 -2.04 8.82
N GLN A 163 -38.41 -1.29 9.68
CA GLN A 163 -39.26 -0.17 9.33
C GLN A 163 -38.41 0.96 8.72
N PRO A 164 -38.87 1.65 7.67
CA PRO A 164 -38.14 2.77 7.09
C PRO A 164 -38.24 4.01 8.00
N ILE A 165 -37.10 4.42 8.56
CA ILE A 165 -36.97 5.72 9.23
C ILE A 165 -36.98 6.81 8.15
N LYS A 166 -38.08 7.58 8.11
CA LYS A 166 -38.23 8.76 7.25
C LYS A 166 -37.37 9.89 7.80
N PHE A 167 -36.24 10.18 7.17
CA PHE A 167 -35.48 11.41 7.39
C PHE A 167 -36.00 12.52 6.46
N THR A 168 -36.49 13.62 7.04
CA THR A 168 -36.88 14.81 6.29
C THR A 168 -35.70 15.79 6.19
N PRO A 169 -35.34 16.28 4.99
CA PRO A 169 -34.16 17.11 4.74
C PRO A 169 -34.46 18.60 5.02
N LYS A 170 -34.84 18.95 6.26
CA LYS A 170 -35.12 20.34 6.65
C LYS A 170 -34.33 20.88 7.84
N VAL A 171 -33.36 20.13 8.38
CA VAL A 171 -32.59 20.55 9.57
C VAL A 171 -31.08 20.77 9.30
N VAL A 172 -30.57 20.39 8.12
CA VAL A 172 -29.12 20.51 7.81
C VAL A 172 -28.75 21.84 7.12
N ALA A 173 -29.72 22.57 6.57
CA ALA A 173 -29.46 23.83 5.84
C ALA A 173 -29.17 25.04 6.76
N ASP A 174 -29.67 25.03 8.00
CA ASP A 174 -29.51 26.18 8.93
C ASP A 174 -28.19 26.19 9.70
N ALA A 175 -27.42 25.10 9.70
CA ALA A 175 -26.13 25.04 10.38
C ALA A 175 -24.97 25.63 9.55
N ILE A 176 -25.10 25.67 8.21
CA ILE A 176 -24.00 26.06 7.32
C ILE A 176 -23.93 27.58 7.12
N ASN A 177 -25.03 28.32 7.26
CA ASN A 177 -25.06 29.77 7.01
C ASN A 177 -24.57 30.65 8.18
N LYS A 178 -24.23 30.07 9.34
CA LYS A 178 -23.81 30.84 10.53
C LYS A 178 -22.29 31.02 10.69
N ALA A 179 -21.48 30.41 9.83
CA ALA A 179 -20.01 30.42 9.95
C ALA A 179 -19.29 31.48 9.09
N ASN A 180 -19.98 32.19 8.19
CA ASN A 180 -19.34 33.12 7.23
C ASN A 180 -19.44 34.61 7.57
N LEU A 181 -19.83 34.98 8.79
CA LEU A 181 -20.09 36.39 9.17
C LEU A 181 -18.99 37.07 10.01
N LEU A 182 -17.83 36.45 10.23
CA LEU A 182 -16.76 37.01 11.08
C LEU A 182 -15.37 36.99 10.44
N GLN A 183 -15.23 37.53 9.24
CA GLN A 183 -13.92 37.99 8.74
C GLN A 183 -14.04 39.42 8.19
N LYS A 184 -13.75 40.39 9.06
CA LYS A 184 -13.43 41.77 8.66
C LYS A 184 -11.94 41.84 8.29
N PRO A 185 -11.56 42.46 7.17
CA PRO A 185 -10.17 42.79 6.90
C PRO A 185 -9.76 44.04 7.70
N LEU A 186 -8.72 43.90 8.52
CA LEU A 186 -7.99 45.02 9.12
C LEU A 186 -7.04 45.60 8.06
N ASN A 187 -7.37 46.78 7.55
CA ASN A 187 -6.42 47.65 6.88
C ASN A 187 -5.44 48.19 7.93
N GLY A 188 -4.16 47.89 7.76
CA GLY A 188 -3.07 48.49 8.50
C GLY A 188 -2.20 49.31 7.57
N ASP A 189 -2.08 50.59 7.89
CA ASP A 189 -1.21 51.59 7.26
C ASP A 189 0.26 51.17 7.29
N ILE A 190 0.97 51.37 6.18
CA ILE A 190 2.44 51.29 6.13
C ILE A 190 2.99 52.62 5.61
N VAL A 191 3.80 53.22 6.48
CA VAL A 191 4.60 54.45 6.36
C VAL A 191 5.73 54.28 5.32
N PRO A 192 6.14 55.34 4.61
CA PRO A 192 7.18 55.30 3.58
C PRO A 192 8.57 55.62 4.12
N GLN A 193 9.62 54.91 3.65
CA GLN A 193 11.03 55.35 3.66
C GLN A 193 11.85 54.46 2.69
N THR A 194 12.26 54.99 1.53
CA THR A 194 13.57 55.59 1.17
C THR A 194 14.65 54.60 0.72
N SER A 195 15.08 54.77 -0.54
CA SER A 195 16.43 54.64 -1.16
C SER A 195 17.40 53.59 -0.59
N ASP A 196 18.10 52.77 -1.37
CA ASP A 196 18.98 53.15 -2.48
C ASP A 196 19.62 51.87 -3.07
N SER A 197 20.02 51.91 -4.36
CA SER A 197 21.09 51.10 -4.99
C SER A 197 20.94 49.55 -5.02
N THR A 198 20.97 48.84 -6.15
CA THR A 198 21.89 48.89 -7.30
C THR A 198 21.25 48.17 -8.50
N LYS A 199 21.54 48.69 -9.70
CA LYS A 199 21.13 48.14 -11.00
C LYS A 199 21.95 46.89 -11.34
N ASP A 200 21.30 45.76 -11.49
CA ASP A 200 21.77 44.67 -12.35
C ASP A 200 20.72 44.38 -13.43
N SER A 201 21.00 44.94 -14.60
CA SER A 201 20.20 44.86 -15.82
C SER A 201 20.32 43.47 -16.45
N SER A 202 19.51 42.52 -15.99
CA SER A 202 19.25 41.28 -16.74
C SER A 202 18.00 41.45 -17.60
N ASP A 203 18.21 41.66 -18.90
CA ASP A 203 17.20 41.76 -19.94
C ASP A 203 16.50 40.40 -20.16
N TRP A 204 15.53 40.07 -19.31
CA TRP A 204 14.63 38.94 -19.55
C TRP A 204 13.54 39.35 -20.53
N LYS A 205 13.72 39.02 -21.81
CA LYS A 205 12.65 39.15 -22.82
C LYS A 205 11.64 38.02 -22.68
N THR A 206 10.44 38.35 -22.24
CA THR A 206 9.28 37.44 -22.26
C THR A 206 8.92 37.09 -23.70
N ILE A 207 9.22 35.86 -24.12
CA ILE A 207 8.81 35.34 -25.43
C ILE A 207 7.32 35.01 -25.35
N ASN A 208 6.48 35.94 -25.80
CA ASN A 208 5.06 35.68 -26.03
C ASN A 208 4.91 34.70 -27.20
N ARG A 209 4.86 33.41 -26.90
CA ARG A 209 4.50 32.39 -27.89
C ARG A 209 3.03 32.59 -28.23
N LYS A 210 2.74 32.87 -29.50
CA LYS A 210 1.37 32.90 -30.04
C LYS A 210 0.74 31.54 -29.74
N SER A 211 -0.21 31.52 -28.80
CA SER A 211 -1.05 30.37 -28.52
C SER A 211 -1.79 29.99 -29.79
N HIS A 212 -1.35 28.93 -30.47
CA HIS A 212 -2.11 28.32 -31.55
C HIS A 212 -3.48 27.96 -30.98
N GLY A 213 -4.52 28.63 -31.50
CA GLY A 213 -5.88 28.49 -31.01
C GLY A 213 -6.26 27.01 -30.93
N ARG A 214 -6.73 26.58 -29.76
CA ARG A 214 -7.23 25.22 -29.60
C ARG A 214 -8.38 25.03 -30.60
N PRO A 215 -8.36 23.96 -31.43
CA PRO A 215 -9.45 23.69 -32.34
C PRO A 215 -10.76 23.60 -31.55
N LYS A 216 -11.82 24.25 -32.07
CA LYS A 216 -13.14 24.29 -31.45
C LYS A 216 -13.61 22.87 -31.17
N THR A 217 -13.88 22.58 -29.90
CA THR A 217 -14.34 21.27 -29.44
C THR A 217 -15.70 20.97 -30.06
N VAL A 218 -15.75 20.07 -31.02
CA VAL A 218 -17.01 19.52 -31.56
C VAL A 218 -17.66 18.70 -30.43
N PRO A 219 -18.99 18.80 -30.20
CA PRO A 219 -19.66 18.02 -29.16
C PRO A 219 -19.48 16.51 -29.44
N ILE A 220 -18.71 15.84 -28.59
CA ILE A 220 -18.44 14.40 -28.69
C ILE A 220 -19.66 13.65 -28.15
N ILE A 221 -20.48 13.11 -29.04
CA ILE A 221 -21.54 12.15 -28.69
C ILE A 221 -20.89 10.76 -28.60
N GLY A 222 -20.31 10.45 -27.43
CA GLY A 222 -19.60 9.19 -27.17
C GLY A 222 -20.35 8.26 -26.20
N THR A 223 -20.20 6.95 -26.37
CA THR A 223 -20.33 6.00 -25.26
C THR A 223 -19.18 6.26 -24.29
N ALA A 224 -19.46 6.33 -22.99
CA ALA A 224 -18.42 6.51 -22.00
C ALA A 224 -17.63 5.21 -21.87
N ALA A 225 -16.35 5.26 -22.25
CA ALA A 225 -15.41 4.20 -21.94
C ALA A 225 -14.45 4.74 -20.88
N ASP A 226 -14.30 4.02 -19.79
CA ASP A 226 -13.35 4.37 -18.75
C ASP A 226 -12.16 3.44 -18.85
N SER A 227 -10.95 4.01 -18.84
CA SER A 227 -9.75 3.19 -18.72
C SER A 227 -9.35 3.14 -17.26
N MET A 228 -9.04 1.94 -16.78
CA MET A 228 -8.41 1.76 -15.48
C MET A 228 -6.93 1.49 -15.64
N SER A 229 -6.14 2.25 -14.91
CA SER A 229 -4.69 2.11 -14.84
C SER A 229 -4.29 1.68 -13.45
N LYS A 230 -3.28 0.80 -13.37
CA LYS A 230 -2.59 0.36 -12.15
C LYS A 230 -3.32 -0.70 -11.31
N LEU A 231 -3.97 -1.67 -11.95
CA LEU A 231 -4.38 -2.88 -11.24
C LEU A 231 -3.22 -3.87 -11.11
N CYS A 232 -3.34 -4.81 -10.17
CA CYS A 232 -2.36 -5.87 -9.95
C CYS A 232 -2.10 -6.61 -11.29
N PRO A 233 -0.84 -6.95 -11.63
CA PRO A 233 -0.54 -7.63 -12.90
C PRO A 233 -1.27 -8.98 -13.04
N ASP A 234 -1.61 -9.62 -11.93
CA ASP A 234 -2.31 -10.92 -11.90
C ASP A 234 -3.84 -10.80 -11.97
N THR A 235 -4.38 -9.58 -12.01
CA THR A 235 -5.83 -9.37 -12.15
C THR A 235 -6.30 -9.85 -13.52
N THR A 236 -7.32 -10.70 -13.54
CA THR A 236 -7.94 -11.20 -14.77
C THR A 236 -9.19 -10.39 -15.15
N VAL A 237 -9.58 -10.46 -16.43
CA VAL A 237 -10.79 -9.81 -16.94
C VAL A 237 -12.04 -10.31 -16.18
N ASP A 238 -12.11 -11.61 -15.88
CA ASP A 238 -13.25 -12.21 -15.19
C ASP A 238 -13.38 -11.73 -13.75
N GLN A 239 -12.25 -11.63 -13.02
CA GLN A 239 -12.24 -11.08 -11.66
C GLN A 239 -12.78 -9.65 -11.64
N LEU A 240 -12.33 -8.82 -12.58
CA LEU A 240 -12.77 -7.44 -12.65
C LEU A 240 -14.24 -7.32 -13.08
N THR A 241 -14.67 -8.13 -14.05
CA THR A 241 -16.06 -8.18 -14.51
C THR A 241 -16.99 -8.64 -13.38
N ASN A 242 -16.62 -9.69 -12.65
CA ASN A 242 -17.40 -10.19 -11.51
C ASN A 242 -17.47 -9.17 -10.36
N PHE A 243 -16.42 -8.39 -10.15
CA PHE A 243 -16.41 -7.31 -9.16
C PHE A 243 -17.37 -6.16 -9.54
N LEU A 244 -17.43 -5.81 -10.82
CA LEU A 244 -18.22 -4.68 -11.32
C LEU A 244 -19.68 -5.04 -11.63
N CYS A 245 -19.96 -6.30 -12.00
CA CYS A 245 -21.29 -6.77 -12.41
C CYS A 245 -22.41 -6.44 -11.41
N PRO A 246 -22.24 -6.57 -10.07
CA PRO A 246 -23.29 -6.19 -9.11
C PRO A 246 -23.69 -4.71 -9.17
N LYS A 247 -22.79 -3.81 -9.59
CA LYS A 247 -23.04 -2.37 -9.72
C LYS A 247 -23.42 -1.99 -11.15
N PHE A 248 -22.89 -2.69 -12.14
CA PHE A 248 -23.01 -2.42 -13.56
C PHE A 248 -23.32 -3.72 -14.33
N PRO A 249 -24.60 -4.08 -14.49
CA PRO A 249 -25.00 -5.37 -15.07
C PRO A 249 -24.53 -5.59 -16.51
N GLU A 250 -24.31 -4.50 -17.26
CA GLU A 250 -23.90 -4.53 -18.67
C GLU A 250 -22.46 -4.06 -18.86
N VAL A 251 -21.61 -4.23 -17.84
CA VAL A 251 -20.20 -3.89 -17.94
C VAL A 251 -19.47 -4.87 -18.87
N THR A 252 -18.67 -4.33 -19.78
CA THR A 252 -17.72 -5.11 -20.57
C THR A 252 -16.31 -4.67 -20.25
N CYS A 253 -15.43 -5.62 -19.96
CA CYS A 253 -14.03 -5.39 -19.63
C CYS A 253 -13.13 -5.98 -20.73
N GLU A 254 -12.15 -5.20 -21.16
CA GLU A 254 -11.16 -5.58 -22.17
C GLU A 254 -9.75 -5.34 -21.59
N LEU A 255 -8.90 -6.36 -21.56
CA LEU A 255 -7.51 -6.20 -21.14
C LEU A 255 -6.73 -5.41 -22.20
N LEU A 256 -6.10 -4.32 -21.78
CA LEU A 256 -5.22 -3.52 -22.64
C LEU A 256 -3.78 -3.97 -22.48
N ASN A 257 -3.00 -3.86 -23.55
CA ASN A 257 -1.55 -4.04 -23.50
C ASN A 257 -0.89 -2.90 -22.73
N SER A 258 -0.71 -3.09 -21.42
CA SER A 258 0.06 -2.17 -20.56
C SER A 258 1.46 -1.95 -21.10
N ARG A 259 2.00 -0.74 -20.92
CA ARG A 259 3.41 -0.44 -21.18
C ARG A 259 4.36 -1.31 -20.36
N ASN A 260 3.97 -1.62 -19.11
CA ASN A 260 4.75 -2.45 -18.18
C ASN A 260 3.86 -3.56 -17.57
N PRO A 261 3.58 -4.64 -18.32
CA PRO A 261 2.62 -5.68 -17.89
C PRO A 261 3.07 -6.45 -16.64
N ARG A 262 4.38 -6.44 -16.32
CA ARG A 262 4.91 -7.06 -15.08
C ARG A 262 4.63 -6.26 -13.81
N ILE A 263 4.33 -4.97 -13.95
CA ILE A 263 4.13 -4.05 -12.81
C ILE A 263 2.64 -3.75 -12.64
N TYR A 264 1.90 -3.64 -13.75
CA TYR A 264 0.47 -3.40 -13.70
C TYR A 264 -0.25 -3.90 -14.94
N SER A 265 -1.52 -4.21 -14.76
CA SER A 265 -2.49 -4.43 -15.83
C SER A 265 -3.34 -3.17 -16.05
N SER A 266 -3.75 -2.96 -17.30
CA SER A 266 -4.61 -1.86 -17.73
C SER A 266 -5.84 -2.46 -18.38
N PHE A 267 -7.02 -1.90 -18.10
CA PHE A 267 -8.28 -2.40 -18.63
C PHE A 267 -9.06 -1.25 -19.25
N LYS A 268 -9.77 -1.56 -20.32
CA LYS A 268 -10.81 -0.72 -20.90
C LYS A 268 -12.15 -1.27 -20.44
N ILE A 269 -12.97 -0.38 -19.89
CA ILE A 269 -14.25 -0.71 -19.30
C ILE A 269 -15.29 0.09 -20.04
N THR A 270 -16.28 -0.61 -20.59
CA THR A 270 -17.42 0.03 -21.24
C THR A 270 -18.63 -0.16 -20.35
N ILE A 271 -19.27 0.96 -20.03
CA ILE A 271 -20.44 1.04 -19.16
C ILE A 271 -21.49 1.94 -19.81
N LYS A 272 -22.76 1.74 -19.43
CA LYS A 272 -23.84 2.61 -19.89
C LYS A 272 -23.65 4.03 -19.38
N LYS A 273 -24.02 5.00 -20.22
CA LYS A 273 -23.91 6.43 -19.90
C LYS A 273 -24.68 6.81 -18.63
N ASP A 274 -25.82 6.16 -18.41
CA ASP A 274 -26.70 6.43 -17.26
C ASP A 274 -26.06 6.01 -15.93
N GLN A 275 -25.05 5.14 -15.98
CA GLN A 275 -24.32 4.64 -14.80
C GLN A 275 -22.96 5.35 -14.61
N LEU A 276 -22.65 6.35 -15.44
CA LEU A 276 -21.35 7.02 -15.43
C LEU A 276 -21.07 7.78 -14.13
N GLU A 277 -22.08 8.36 -13.50
CA GLU A 277 -21.90 9.07 -12.24
C GLU A 277 -21.46 8.12 -11.12
N ASN A 278 -22.13 6.97 -11.00
CA ASN A 278 -21.77 5.92 -10.04
C ASN A 278 -20.37 5.33 -10.33
N ALA A 279 -20.03 5.19 -11.62
CA ALA A 279 -18.71 4.74 -12.04
C ALA A 279 -17.60 5.77 -11.76
N MET A 280 -17.93 7.03 -11.48
CA MET A 280 -16.92 8.04 -11.17
C MET A 280 -16.69 8.22 -9.68
N GLU A 281 -17.47 7.52 -8.86
CA GLU A 281 -17.28 7.50 -7.43
C GLU A 281 -16.06 6.65 -7.05
N SER A 282 -15.18 7.19 -6.20
CA SER A 282 -13.95 6.49 -5.79
C SER A 282 -14.22 5.19 -5.01
N SER A 283 -15.35 5.12 -4.29
CA SER A 283 -15.83 3.96 -3.54
C SER A 283 -16.24 2.78 -4.45
N THR A 284 -16.44 3.03 -5.74
CA THR A 284 -16.84 2.01 -6.70
C THR A 284 -15.71 1.07 -7.07
N TRP A 285 -14.47 1.54 -6.97
CA TRP A 285 -13.30 0.86 -7.52
C TRP A 285 -12.43 0.21 -6.45
N PRO A 286 -11.64 -0.83 -6.81
CA PRO A 286 -10.66 -1.39 -5.89
C PRO A 286 -9.67 -0.31 -5.42
N ALA A 287 -9.14 -0.49 -4.20
CA ALA A 287 -8.17 0.45 -3.65
C ALA A 287 -6.98 0.69 -4.61
N HIS A 288 -6.49 1.93 -4.64
CA HIS A 288 -5.38 2.39 -5.48
C HIS A 288 -5.62 2.34 -7.00
N THR A 289 -6.87 2.13 -7.44
CA THR A 289 -7.20 2.14 -8.86
C THR A 289 -7.36 3.57 -9.36
N ARG A 290 -6.76 3.88 -10.52
CA ARG A 290 -6.97 5.16 -11.19
C ARG A 290 -7.91 4.98 -12.36
N VAL A 291 -9.02 5.71 -12.33
CA VAL A 291 -10.01 5.75 -13.39
C VAL A 291 -9.83 7.05 -14.17
N ALA A 292 -9.77 6.93 -15.48
CA ALA A 292 -9.70 8.07 -16.38
C ALA A 292 -10.76 7.90 -17.47
N ARG A 293 -11.54 8.96 -17.71
CA ARG A 293 -12.56 8.97 -18.76
C ARG A 293 -11.90 9.05 -20.13
N PHE A 294 -12.25 8.14 -21.02
CA PHE A 294 -11.87 8.16 -22.42
C PHE A 294 -13.12 8.18 -23.29
N PHE A 295 -13.48 9.37 -23.75
CA PHE A 295 -14.53 9.50 -24.76
C PHE A 295 -13.97 9.09 -26.12
N HIS A 296 -14.41 7.93 -26.61
CA HIS A 296 -14.23 7.63 -28.03
C HIS A 296 -15.28 8.42 -28.79
N PRO A 297 -14.89 9.26 -29.77
CA PRO A 297 -15.84 9.81 -30.72
C PRO A 297 -16.58 8.63 -31.35
N ARG A 298 -17.92 8.58 -31.24
CA ARG A 298 -18.67 7.64 -32.08
C ARG A 298 -18.35 8.02 -33.51
N ARG A 299 -17.76 7.09 -34.27
CA ARG A 299 -17.89 7.15 -35.72
C ARG A 299 -19.40 7.08 -35.96
N GLN A 300 -19.97 8.11 -36.56
CA GLN A 300 -21.38 8.07 -36.91
C GLN A 300 -21.63 6.78 -37.69
N PRO A 301 -22.72 6.05 -37.39
CA PRO A 301 -23.04 4.84 -38.14
C PRO A 301 -23.01 5.22 -39.62
N GLN A 302 -22.15 4.53 -40.39
CA GLN A 302 -22.12 4.69 -41.83
C GLN A 302 -23.56 4.40 -42.30
N PRO A 303 -24.23 5.31 -43.02
CA PRO A 303 -25.54 5.02 -43.57
C PRO A 303 -25.41 3.73 -44.38
N LEU A 304 -26.27 2.76 -44.10
CA LEU A 304 -26.36 1.52 -44.87
C LEU A 304 -26.69 1.94 -46.31
N SER A 305 -25.70 1.83 -47.19
CA SER A 305 -25.83 2.04 -48.62
C SER A 305 -26.54 0.86 -49.28
#